data_AF-A0A1A9V0F4-F1
#
_entry.id   AF-A0A1A9V0F4-F1
#
_cell.length_a   1.000
_cell.length_b   1.000
_cell.length_c   1.000
_cell.angle_alpha   90.00
_cell.angle_beta   90.00
_cell.angle_gamma   90.00
#
_symmetry.space_group_name_H-M   'P 1'
#
loop_
_entity.id
_entity.type
_entity.pdbx_description
1 polymer ?
#
loop_
_entity_poly.entity_id
_entity_poly.type
_entity_poly.pdbx_seq_one_letter_code
_entity_poly.pdbx_strand_id
1 'polypeptide(L)'
;MGKGIEFYQNIVKPVHPTKVSNHGLFGFQYVKQHMMTADDLWTPASLTDEFAKMTDLLRKRLQFSNLEKVSQRKRLFHHYCVLKRQIRHGRRKWVQMIYDDDFMKVRNILAGNKAMQRLYRTMSLNQIVDNIDQRTFNLRKERDRLTARLENLKADYEKALGEIDNRNTYHDFYVLDEQFKSYGKKKLLHNSQTRLAAIKTINGSYQKIIAILRYDAIFYEPILNSLDKDILDQENFIKHILHLGSPAIARFSELSEDFRPNARLSRLSFSKSITIDEEFSKSFEKLKGKRCLKRVELLEEAIEAQDKYQANILDYMKNRAKAFVLFRYALWNIHDILRHVAPSRGRPAPYPNEYLKLPLLKFEMLTMRAVPPEAFEDNISTLMKQAERKLREVMIAFYQLRVKPNQVSRARADYQSDYIYRQELLASETNSSWTKQEFIVAEEAAKTTSNVPNRKQIKAQSAKFVEETLKRDE
;
A
#
# COMPACT_ATOMS: atom_id res chain seq x y z
N MET A 1 -12.20 66.30 -8.69
CA MET A 1 -11.62 65.39 -7.69
C MET A 1 -12.72 64.47 -7.16
N GLY A 2 -12.86 63.27 -7.71
CA GLY A 2 -13.78 62.24 -7.20
C GLY A 2 -12.99 60.96 -7.03
N LYS A 3 -12.76 60.53 -5.78
CA LYS A 3 -12.11 59.25 -5.49
C LYS A 3 -13.16 58.16 -5.68
N GLY A 4 -12.94 57.30 -6.68
CA GLY A 4 -13.72 56.09 -6.90
C GLY A 4 -13.61 55.17 -5.69
N ILE A 5 -14.75 54.68 -5.22
CA ILE A 5 -14.85 53.66 -4.18
C ILE A 5 -14.62 52.32 -4.88
N GLU A 6 -13.44 51.74 -4.69
CA GLU A 6 -13.14 50.38 -5.14
C GLU A 6 -13.87 49.38 -4.25
N PHE A 7 -14.90 48.74 -4.80
CA PHE A 7 -15.51 47.56 -4.21
C PHE A 7 -14.49 46.42 -4.29
N TYR A 8 -13.82 46.10 -3.18
CA TYR A 8 -13.08 44.85 -3.05
C TYR A 8 -14.06 43.67 -3.19
N GLN A 9 -14.12 43.09 -4.40
CA GLN A 9 -14.64 41.75 -4.59
C GLN A 9 -13.71 40.80 -3.81
N ASN A 10 -14.08 40.47 -2.57
CA ASN A 10 -13.48 39.37 -1.84
C ASN A 10 -13.80 38.07 -2.61
N ILE A 11 -12.90 37.68 -3.50
CA ILE A 11 -12.88 36.35 -4.11
C ILE A 11 -12.63 35.37 -2.95
N VAL A 12 -13.70 34.80 -2.41
CA VAL A 12 -13.64 33.75 -1.40
C VAL A 12 -12.92 32.56 -2.05
N LYS A 13 -11.66 32.35 -1.66
CA LYS A 13 -10.90 31.18 -2.10
C LYS A 13 -11.64 29.92 -1.63
N PRO A 14 -11.82 28.91 -2.49
CA PRO A 14 -12.42 27.65 -2.08
C PRO A 14 -11.56 27.02 -0.97
N VAL A 15 -12.13 26.91 0.23
CA VAL A 15 -11.48 26.23 1.36
C VAL A 15 -11.68 24.73 1.14
N HIS A 16 -10.60 24.02 0.85
CA HIS A 16 -10.64 22.57 0.81
C HIS A 16 -10.58 22.01 2.23
N PRO A 17 -11.44 21.04 2.58
CA PRO A 17 -11.32 20.36 3.87
C PRO A 17 -9.94 19.72 3.96
N THR A 18 -9.18 20.09 4.99
CA THR A 18 -7.89 19.46 5.31
C THR A 18 -8.11 17.98 5.57
N LYS A 19 -7.21 17.14 5.05
CA LYS A 19 -7.22 15.70 5.37
C LYS A 19 -7.24 15.53 6.90
N VAL A 20 -8.10 14.65 7.40
CA VAL A 20 -8.34 14.44 8.84
C VAL A 20 -7.04 14.21 9.61
N SER A 21 -6.05 13.54 9.00
CA SER A 21 -4.71 13.33 9.56
C SER A 21 -3.98 14.62 9.95
N ASN A 22 -4.20 15.71 9.23
CA ASN A 22 -3.50 17.01 9.39
C ASN A 22 -4.42 18.08 9.98
N HIS A 23 -5.61 17.71 10.46
CA HIS A 23 -6.54 18.66 11.07
C HIS A 23 -5.97 19.12 12.42
N GLY A 24 -5.80 20.44 12.64
CA GLY A 24 -5.18 20.96 13.87
C GLY A 24 -5.91 20.60 15.16
N LEU A 25 -7.17 20.16 15.06
CA LEU A 25 -8.01 19.72 16.17
C LEU A 25 -8.32 18.22 16.16
N PHE A 26 -8.10 17.47 15.08
CA PHE A 26 -8.50 16.06 15.00
C PHE A 26 -7.45 15.16 14.33
N GLY A 27 -6.28 15.74 14.01
CA GLY A 27 -5.15 15.02 13.45
C GLY A 27 -4.60 14.05 14.48
N PHE A 28 -4.14 12.89 14.00
CA PHE A 28 -3.60 11.81 14.84
C PHE A 28 -2.53 12.30 15.83
N GLN A 29 -1.72 13.27 15.42
CA GLN A 29 -0.68 13.90 16.23
C GLN A 29 -1.23 14.71 17.43
N TYR A 30 -2.46 15.21 17.32
CA TYR A 30 -3.13 16.03 18.34
C TYR A 30 -4.12 15.22 19.19
N VAL A 31 -4.33 13.92 18.91
CA VAL A 31 -5.21 13.03 19.71
C VAL A 31 -4.75 12.95 21.17
N LYS A 32 -3.44 13.08 21.43
CA LYS A 32 -2.88 13.16 22.79
C LYS A 32 -3.31 14.42 23.56
N GLN A 33 -3.64 15.51 22.86
CA GLN A 33 -4.05 16.77 23.47
C GLN A 33 -5.53 16.78 23.87
N HIS A 34 -6.34 15.86 23.34
CA HIS A 34 -7.79 15.75 23.64
C HIS A 34 -8.11 14.89 24.85
N MET A 35 -7.12 14.56 25.69
CA MET A 35 -7.25 13.64 26.83
C MET A 35 -7.74 12.22 26.51
N MET A 36 -8.03 11.90 25.24
CA MET A 36 -8.50 10.58 24.79
C MET A 36 -7.45 9.47 24.91
N THR A 37 -6.16 9.81 25.00
CA THR A 37 -5.08 8.84 25.27
C THR A 37 -4.58 8.89 26.71
N ALA A 38 -5.08 9.81 27.54
CA ALA A 38 -4.74 9.83 28.96
C ALA A 38 -5.50 8.74 29.73
N ASP A 39 -6.71 8.40 29.25
CA ASP A 39 -7.48 7.26 29.73
C ASP A 39 -7.15 6.00 28.93
N ASP A 40 -6.55 5.01 29.60
CA ASP A 40 -6.31 3.64 29.08
C ASP A 40 -7.59 2.87 28.67
N LEU A 41 -8.75 3.51 28.77
CA LEU A 41 -10.08 2.96 28.55
C LEU A 41 -10.50 2.99 27.07
N TRP A 42 -9.87 3.83 26.25
CA TRP A 42 -10.20 3.96 24.84
C TRP A 42 -9.55 2.85 24.01
N THR A 43 -10.37 1.98 23.42
CA THR A 43 -9.88 1.03 22.40
C THR A 43 -9.83 1.70 21.03
N PRO A 44 -8.94 1.29 20.11
CA PRO A 44 -8.93 1.80 18.75
C PRO A 44 -10.28 1.71 18.04
N ALA A 45 -11.05 0.64 18.31
CA ALA A 45 -12.40 0.45 17.79
C ALA A 45 -13.39 1.48 18.35
N SER A 46 -13.30 1.80 19.65
CA SER A 46 -14.13 2.84 20.29
C SER A 46 -13.86 4.22 19.70
N LEU A 47 -12.59 4.53 19.42
CA LEU A 47 -12.21 5.78 18.77
C LEU A 47 -12.79 5.87 17.36
N THR A 48 -12.66 4.81 16.56
CA THR A 48 -13.23 4.78 15.20
C THR A 48 -14.76 4.93 15.19
N ASP A 49 -15.45 4.34 16.16
CA ASP A 49 -16.91 4.42 16.28
C ASP A 49 -17.36 5.84 16.69
N GLU A 50 -16.69 6.48 17.65
CA GLU A 50 -17.00 7.87 18.04
C GLU A 50 -16.71 8.86 16.91
N PHE A 51 -15.60 8.69 16.18
CA PHE A 51 -15.34 9.52 15.01
C PHE A 51 -16.36 9.29 13.89
N ALA A 52 -16.86 8.05 13.71
CA ALA A 52 -17.94 7.77 12.76
C ALA A 52 -19.24 8.51 13.15
N LYS A 53 -19.65 8.45 14.43
CA LYS A 53 -20.83 9.20 14.92
C LYS A 53 -20.67 10.71 14.75
N MET A 54 -19.46 11.25 14.95
CA MET A 54 -19.19 12.66 14.75
C MET A 54 -19.29 13.07 13.27
N THR A 55 -18.85 12.21 12.34
CA THR A 55 -19.06 12.48 10.91
C THR A 55 -20.54 12.51 10.51
N ASP A 56 -21.37 11.66 11.14
CA ASP A 56 -22.82 11.68 10.92
C ASP A 56 -23.49 12.95 11.49
N LEU A 57 -23.03 13.44 12.65
CA LEU A 57 -23.50 14.72 13.20
C LEU A 57 -23.17 15.90 12.28
N LEU A 58 -21.95 15.93 11.73
CA LEU A 58 -21.55 16.96 10.77
C LEU A 58 -22.38 16.89 9.48
N ARG A 59 -22.70 15.67 9.01
CA ARG A 59 -23.59 15.47 7.86
C ARG A 59 -25.00 15.98 8.13
N LYS A 60 -25.57 15.66 9.31
CA LYS A 60 -26.88 16.17 9.74
C LYS A 60 -26.89 17.69 9.84
N ARG A 61 -25.86 18.30 10.45
CA ARG A 61 -25.72 19.77 10.53
C ARG A 61 -25.70 20.42 9.15
N LEU A 62 -24.99 19.84 8.19
CA LEU A 62 -24.96 20.35 6.82
C LEU A 62 -26.36 20.28 6.16
N GLN A 63 -27.09 19.19 6.36
CA GLN A 63 -28.48 19.05 5.90
C GLN A 63 -29.40 20.12 6.52
N PHE A 64 -29.33 20.30 7.84
CA PHE A 64 -30.10 21.33 8.54
C PHE A 64 -29.77 22.73 8.04
N SER A 65 -28.48 23.06 7.85
CA SER A 65 -28.06 24.36 7.31
C SER A 65 -28.63 24.61 5.91
N ASN A 66 -28.68 23.59 5.05
CA ASN A 66 -29.26 23.71 3.72
C ASN A 66 -30.79 23.90 3.78
N LEU A 67 -31.48 23.15 4.64
CA LEU A 67 -32.92 23.31 4.85
C LEU A 67 -33.25 24.71 5.40
N GLU A 68 -32.45 25.22 6.31
CA GLU A 68 -32.60 26.56 6.86
C GLU A 68 -32.45 27.63 5.77
N LYS A 69 -31.44 27.54 4.92
CA LYS A 69 -31.27 28.44 3.76
C LYS A 69 -32.46 28.40 2.81
N VAL A 70 -33.02 27.21 2.54
CA VAL A 70 -34.22 27.06 1.70
C VAL A 70 -35.44 27.70 2.38
N SER A 71 -35.62 27.48 3.68
CA SER A 71 -36.69 28.09 4.46
C SER A 71 -36.61 29.62 4.48
N GLN A 72 -35.41 30.18 4.71
CA GLN A 72 -35.16 31.62 4.67
C GLN A 72 -35.51 32.21 3.29
N ARG A 73 -35.13 31.55 2.19
CA ARG A 73 -35.52 31.98 0.83
C ARG A 73 -37.04 31.98 0.63
N LYS A 74 -37.73 30.92 1.08
CA LYS A 74 -39.20 30.85 1.02
C LYS A 74 -39.88 31.96 1.83
N ARG A 75 -39.39 32.23 3.05
CA ARG A 75 -39.85 33.34 3.89
C ARG A 75 -39.67 34.69 3.20
N LEU A 76 -38.47 34.96 2.67
CA LEU A 76 -38.18 36.20 1.95
C LEU A 76 -39.08 36.37 0.71
N PHE A 77 -39.28 35.30 -0.05
CA PHE A 77 -40.18 35.31 -1.21
C PHE A 77 -41.63 35.59 -0.81
N HIS A 78 -42.11 34.97 0.28
CA HIS A 78 -43.44 35.25 0.81
C HIS A 78 -43.59 36.71 1.22
N HIS A 79 -42.64 37.26 1.97
CA HIS A 79 -42.62 38.68 2.34
C HIS A 79 -42.61 39.59 1.12
N TYR A 80 -41.83 39.28 0.08
CA TYR A 80 -41.83 40.00 -1.18
C TYR A 80 -43.21 39.99 -1.86
N CYS A 81 -43.86 38.82 -1.95
CA CYS A 81 -45.20 38.70 -2.54
C CYS A 81 -46.25 39.50 -1.76
N VAL A 82 -46.19 39.45 -0.43
CA VAL A 82 -47.06 40.23 0.46
C VAL A 82 -46.83 41.72 0.24
N LEU A 83 -45.58 42.18 0.24
CA LEU A 83 -45.22 43.58 0.02
C LEU A 83 -45.69 44.07 -1.36
N LYS A 84 -45.52 43.27 -2.41
CA LYS A 84 -45.99 43.59 -3.77
C LYS A 84 -47.52 43.72 -3.82
N ARG A 85 -48.25 42.87 -3.10
CA ARG A 85 -49.72 42.99 -2.95
C ARG A 85 -50.09 44.25 -2.17
N GLN A 86 -49.40 44.56 -1.07
CA GLN A 86 -49.62 45.77 -0.28
C GLN A 86 -49.39 47.04 -1.10
N ILE A 87 -48.32 47.10 -1.89
CA ILE A 87 -48.04 48.24 -2.79
C ILE A 87 -49.14 48.37 -3.85
N ARG A 88 -49.59 47.27 -4.46
CA ARG A 88 -50.65 47.29 -5.46
C ARG A 88 -51.99 47.72 -4.85
N HIS A 89 -52.32 47.23 -3.65
CA HIS A 89 -53.51 47.62 -2.90
C HIS A 89 -53.43 49.08 -2.46
N GLY A 90 -52.29 49.52 -1.95
CA GLY A 90 -52.02 50.92 -1.57
C GLY A 90 -52.17 51.86 -2.75
N ARG A 91 -51.63 51.51 -3.92
CA ARG A 91 -51.78 52.29 -5.15
C ARG A 91 -53.23 52.35 -5.63
N ARG A 92 -53.97 51.23 -5.58
CA ARG A 92 -55.41 51.22 -5.90
C ARG A 92 -56.22 52.07 -4.93
N LYS A 93 -55.94 51.96 -3.63
CA LYS A 93 -56.59 52.76 -2.59
C LYS A 93 -56.29 54.25 -2.79
N TRP A 94 -55.04 54.61 -3.09
CA TRP A 94 -54.64 55.99 -3.37
C TRP A 94 -55.33 56.55 -4.60
N VAL A 95 -55.41 55.79 -5.70
CA VAL A 95 -56.18 56.19 -6.89
C VAL A 95 -57.66 56.35 -6.54
N GLN A 96 -58.24 55.44 -5.76
CA GLN A 96 -59.64 55.53 -5.34
C GLN A 96 -59.91 56.74 -4.43
N MET A 97 -58.98 57.10 -3.53
CA MET A 97 -59.07 58.29 -2.67
C MET A 97 -58.96 59.61 -3.46
N ILE A 98 -58.40 59.60 -4.67
CA ILE A 98 -58.31 60.77 -5.55
C ILE A 98 -59.64 61.01 -6.31
N TYR A 99 -60.42 59.97 -6.56
CA TYR A 99 -61.65 60.03 -7.37
C TYR A 99 -62.96 59.94 -6.54
N ASP A 100 -62.95 59.31 -5.36
CA ASP A 100 -64.13 59.17 -4.48
C ASP A 100 -64.18 60.28 -3.41
N ASP A 101 -65.37 60.82 -3.16
CA ASP A 101 -65.65 61.72 -2.03
C ASP A 101 -65.66 60.92 -0.70
N ASP A 102 -64.48 60.71 -0.12
CA ASP A 102 -64.20 59.79 1.01
C ASP A 102 -64.88 60.15 2.35
N PHE A 103 -65.58 61.28 2.43
CA PHE A 103 -66.29 61.72 3.64
C PHE A 103 -67.38 60.74 4.10
N MET A 104 -68.06 60.06 3.18
CA MET A 104 -69.11 59.09 3.53
C MET A 104 -68.55 57.80 4.14
N LYS A 105 -67.37 57.35 3.69
CA LYS A 105 -66.70 56.16 4.24
C LYS A 105 -66.16 56.41 5.65
N VAL A 106 -65.57 57.59 5.89
CA VAL A 106 -65.10 58.01 7.23
C VAL A 106 -66.27 58.12 8.20
N ARG A 107 -67.41 58.69 7.75
CA ARG A 107 -68.64 58.76 8.53
C ARG A 107 -69.13 57.36 8.92
N ASN A 108 -69.10 56.38 8.02
CA ASN A 108 -69.52 55.01 8.30
C ASN A 108 -68.58 54.27 9.27
N ILE A 109 -67.26 54.45 9.14
CA ILE A 109 -66.26 53.84 10.06
C ILE A 109 -66.41 54.38 11.48
N LEU A 110 -66.72 55.67 11.62
CA LEU A 110 -66.90 56.33 12.91
C LEU A 110 -68.35 56.24 13.44
N ALA A 111 -69.20 55.38 12.86
CA ALA A 111 -70.62 55.22 13.25
C ALA A 111 -70.82 54.96 14.75
N GLY A 112 -69.91 54.23 15.38
CA GLY A 112 -69.95 53.95 16.82
C GLY A 112 -69.56 55.13 17.72
N ASN A 113 -68.95 56.20 17.19
CA ASN A 113 -68.39 57.29 17.99
C ASN A 113 -68.81 58.67 17.45
N LYS A 114 -70.03 59.09 17.83
CA LYS A 114 -70.67 60.34 17.38
C LYS A 114 -69.82 61.60 17.64
N ALA A 115 -69.04 61.62 18.72
CA ALA A 115 -68.16 62.74 19.05
C ALA A 115 -67.03 62.92 18.01
N MET A 116 -66.42 61.81 17.56
CA MET A 116 -65.35 61.83 16.57
C MET A 116 -65.86 62.15 15.17
N GLN A 117 -67.07 61.69 14.82
CA GLN A 117 -67.73 62.06 13.56
C GLN A 117 -67.95 63.57 13.43
N ARG A 118 -68.37 64.23 14.52
CA ARG A 118 -68.60 65.68 14.53
C ARG A 118 -67.29 66.45 14.36
N LEU A 119 -66.25 66.03 15.09
CA LEU A 119 -64.94 66.65 15.05
C LEU A 119 -64.27 66.56 13.67
N TYR A 120 -64.37 65.40 13.02
CA TYR A 120 -63.70 65.11 11.76
C TYR A 120 -64.53 65.49 10.52
N ARG A 121 -65.74 66.03 10.69
CA ARG A 121 -66.66 66.36 9.60
C ARG A 121 -66.11 67.40 8.61
N THR A 122 -65.29 68.33 9.09
CA THR A 122 -64.78 69.48 8.31
C THR A 122 -63.30 69.36 7.98
N MET A 123 -62.64 68.28 8.40
CA MET A 123 -61.20 68.08 8.21
C MET A 123 -60.95 67.21 6.99
N SER A 124 -59.82 67.43 6.31
CA SER A 124 -59.39 66.54 5.22
C SER A 124 -58.92 65.19 5.79
N LEU A 125 -58.98 64.14 4.98
CA LEU A 125 -58.64 62.78 5.42
C LEU A 125 -57.22 62.67 6.01
N ASN A 126 -56.25 63.39 5.45
CA ASN A 126 -54.88 63.43 5.97
C ASN A 126 -54.83 64.08 7.37
N GLN A 127 -55.58 65.17 7.58
CA GLN A 127 -55.66 65.82 8.88
C GLN A 127 -56.37 64.94 9.92
N ILE A 128 -57.36 64.14 9.51
CA ILE A 128 -58.04 63.18 10.38
C ILE A 128 -57.06 62.08 10.81
N VAL A 129 -56.28 61.54 9.86
CA VAL A 129 -55.26 60.52 10.13
C VAL A 129 -54.20 61.07 11.09
N ASP A 130 -53.65 62.25 10.83
CA ASP A 130 -52.65 62.88 11.70
C ASP A 130 -53.19 63.15 13.10
N ASN A 131 -54.45 63.58 13.22
CA ASN A 131 -55.08 63.84 14.52
C ASN A 131 -55.33 62.55 15.32
N ILE A 132 -55.81 61.49 14.66
CA ILE A 132 -55.93 60.16 15.26
C ILE A 132 -54.54 59.65 15.65
N ASP A 133 -53.54 59.86 14.80
CA ASP A 133 -52.19 59.40 15.04
C ASP A 133 -51.57 60.07 16.26
N GLN A 134 -51.74 61.39 16.40
CA GLN A 134 -51.32 62.16 17.56
C GLN A 134 -52.05 61.72 18.83
N ARG A 135 -53.37 61.54 18.78
CA ARG A 135 -54.18 61.12 19.94
C ARG A 135 -53.85 59.70 20.42
N THR A 136 -53.54 58.80 19.48
CA THR A 136 -53.23 57.40 19.78
C THR A 136 -51.75 57.13 19.97
N PHE A 137 -50.88 58.12 19.75
CA PHE A 137 -49.43 57.97 19.86
C PHE A 137 -49.00 57.44 21.24
N ASN A 138 -49.50 58.05 22.32
CA ASN A 138 -49.17 57.64 23.69
C ASN A 138 -49.65 56.20 23.97
N LEU A 139 -50.84 55.84 23.51
CA LEU A 139 -51.38 54.49 23.68
C LEU A 139 -50.57 53.43 22.90
N ARG A 140 -50.12 53.76 21.68
CA ARG A 140 -49.27 52.87 20.88
C ARG A 140 -47.87 52.74 21.49
N LYS A 141 -47.29 53.84 21.95
CA LYS A 141 -46.00 53.84 22.67
C LYS A 141 -46.05 52.98 23.94
N GLU A 142 -47.12 53.10 24.73
CA GLU A 142 -47.30 52.27 25.92
C GLU A 142 -47.54 50.80 25.57
N ARG A 143 -48.30 50.51 24.51
CA ARG A 143 -48.44 49.14 24.00
C ARG A 143 -47.08 48.56 23.60
N ASP A 144 -46.27 49.31 22.86
CA ASP A 144 -44.96 48.86 22.38
C ASP A 144 -43.98 48.64 23.56
N ARG A 145 -44.04 49.51 24.59
CA ARG A 145 -43.32 49.34 25.85
C ARG A 145 -43.74 48.06 26.58
N LEU A 146 -45.04 47.79 26.64
CA LEU A 146 -45.58 46.58 27.29
C LEU A 146 -45.19 45.31 26.53
N THR A 147 -45.23 45.32 25.20
CA THR A 147 -44.80 44.17 24.39
C THR A 147 -43.31 43.88 24.57
N ALA A 148 -42.46 44.91 24.57
CA ALA A 148 -41.03 44.73 24.83
C ALA A 148 -40.76 44.16 26.23
N ARG A 149 -41.51 44.62 27.25
CA ARG A 149 -41.41 44.07 28.61
C ARG A 149 -41.82 42.60 28.69
N LEU A 150 -42.86 42.22 27.96
CA LEU A 150 -43.33 40.84 27.90
C LEU A 150 -42.30 39.93 27.20
N GLU A 151 -41.72 40.38 26.09
CA GLU A 151 -40.67 39.65 25.37
C GLU A 151 -39.42 39.43 26.24
N ASN A 152 -38.97 40.47 26.95
CA ASN A 152 -37.85 40.34 27.88
C ASN A 152 -38.14 39.33 28.99
N LEU A 153 -39.35 39.39 29.58
CA LEU A 153 -39.73 38.46 30.64
C LEU A 153 -39.78 37.02 30.15
N LYS A 154 -40.25 36.78 28.92
CA LYS A 154 -40.22 35.43 28.31
C LYS A 154 -38.80 34.93 28.11
N ALA A 155 -37.89 35.77 27.62
CA ALA A 155 -36.49 35.41 27.44
C ALA A 155 -35.81 35.06 28.78
N ASP A 156 -36.11 35.81 29.84
CA ASP A 156 -35.61 35.52 31.19
C ASP A 156 -36.13 34.17 31.71
N TYR A 157 -37.41 33.87 31.51
CA TYR A 157 -37.98 32.56 31.86
C TYR A 157 -37.37 31.40 31.08
N GLU A 158 -37.18 31.55 29.76
CA GLU A 158 -36.54 30.51 28.94
C GLU A 158 -35.10 30.23 29.39
N LYS A 159 -34.36 31.29 29.76
CA LYS A 159 -33.01 31.16 30.30
C LYS A 159 -32.99 30.41 31.63
N ALA A 160 -33.87 30.79 32.57
CA ALA A 160 -33.96 30.13 33.87
C ALA A 160 -34.36 28.65 33.75
N LEU A 161 -35.27 28.32 32.82
CA LEU A 161 -35.65 26.93 32.54
C LEU A 161 -34.47 26.12 32.01
N GLY A 162 -33.69 26.69 31.08
CA GLY A 162 -32.49 26.05 30.55
C GLY A 162 -31.41 25.77 31.60
N GLU A 163 -31.25 26.66 32.59
CA GLU A 163 -30.31 26.45 33.70
C GLU A 163 -30.71 25.27 34.60
N ILE A 164 -32.02 25.11 34.86
CA ILE A 164 -32.56 24.00 35.65
C ILE A 164 -32.40 22.67 34.88
N ASP A 165 -32.72 22.64 33.59
CA ASP A 165 -32.59 21.44 32.75
C ASP A 165 -31.13 20.98 32.64
N ASN A 166 -30.20 21.93 32.48
CA ASN A 166 -28.78 21.64 32.51
C ASN A 166 -28.39 21.02 33.87
N ARG A 167 -28.80 21.63 34.99
CA ARG A 167 -28.47 21.13 36.32
C ARG A 167 -29.01 19.71 36.57
N ASN A 168 -30.22 19.41 36.11
CA ASN A 168 -30.80 18.07 36.20
C ASN A 168 -30.05 17.07 35.31
N THR A 169 -29.71 17.46 34.08
CA THR A 169 -28.98 16.60 33.14
C THR A 169 -27.59 16.25 33.67
N TYR A 170 -26.89 17.18 34.32
CA TYR A 170 -25.55 16.95 34.86
C TYR A 170 -25.54 16.29 36.25
N HIS A 171 -26.68 16.22 36.95
CA HIS A 171 -26.77 15.55 38.25
C HIS A 171 -26.69 14.02 38.15
N ASP A 172 -27.05 13.43 37.01
CA ASP A 172 -27.06 11.98 36.77
C ASP A 172 -25.69 11.41 36.37
N PHE A 173 -24.65 12.25 36.20
CA PHE A 173 -23.32 11.82 35.75
C PHE A 173 -22.36 11.40 36.87
N TYR A 174 -22.86 10.91 38.01
CA TYR A 174 -21.98 10.22 38.96
C TYR A 174 -21.58 8.86 38.39
N VAL A 175 -20.40 8.81 37.76
CA VAL A 175 -19.78 7.58 37.27
C VAL A 175 -19.46 6.69 38.46
N LEU A 176 -20.22 5.62 38.64
CA LEU A 176 -19.95 4.63 39.69
C LEU A 176 -18.62 3.91 39.40
N ASP A 177 -17.80 3.68 40.43
CA ASP A 177 -16.56 2.88 40.37
C ASP A 177 -16.78 1.48 39.75
N GLU A 178 -17.99 0.96 39.86
CA GLU A 178 -18.44 -0.30 39.26
C GLU A 178 -18.41 -0.26 37.73
N GLN A 179 -18.69 0.90 37.13
CA GLN A 179 -18.59 1.07 35.68
C GLN A 179 -17.13 0.99 35.22
N PHE A 180 -16.18 1.61 35.92
CA PHE A 180 -14.75 1.49 35.59
C PHE A 180 -14.27 0.03 35.66
N LYS A 181 -14.67 -0.70 36.70
CA LYS A 181 -14.38 -2.14 36.82
C LYS A 181 -15.00 -2.94 35.67
N SER A 182 -16.24 -2.62 35.29
CA SER A 182 -16.93 -3.24 34.14
C SER A 182 -16.21 -2.98 32.81
N TYR A 183 -15.76 -1.75 32.57
CA TYR A 183 -14.98 -1.40 31.37
C TYR A 183 -13.65 -2.15 31.31
N GLY A 184 -12.92 -2.24 32.43
CA GLY A 184 -11.69 -3.03 32.51
C GLY A 184 -11.90 -4.50 32.13
N LYS A 185 -13.00 -5.11 32.63
CA LYS A 185 -13.37 -6.50 32.27
C LYS A 185 -13.79 -6.63 30.81
N LYS A 186 -14.54 -5.67 30.25
CA LYS A 186 -14.92 -5.66 28.82
C LYS A 186 -13.68 -5.58 27.91
N LYS A 187 -12.69 -4.76 28.25
CA LYS A 187 -11.41 -4.67 27.51
C LYS A 187 -10.67 -6.02 27.52
N LEU A 188 -10.56 -6.66 28.68
CA LEU A 188 -9.95 -8.00 28.82
C LEU A 188 -10.69 -9.06 27.99
N LEU A 189 -12.03 -9.01 27.99
CA LEU A 189 -12.87 -9.91 27.19
C LEU A 189 -12.61 -9.73 25.70
N HIS A 190 -12.61 -8.48 25.23
CA HIS A 190 -12.37 -8.17 23.82
C HIS A 190 -10.97 -8.62 23.36
N ASN A 191 -9.94 -8.35 24.17
CA ASN A 191 -8.58 -8.82 23.89
C ASN A 191 -8.50 -10.35 23.82
N SER A 192 -9.23 -11.05 24.71
CA SER A 192 -9.29 -12.52 24.70
C SER A 192 -10.01 -13.05 23.45
N GLN A 193 -11.07 -12.38 22.99
CA GLN A 193 -11.75 -12.72 21.74
C GLN A 193 -10.84 -12.55 20.52
N THR A 194 -10.08 -11.46 20.45
CA THR A 194 -9.11 -11.24 19.37
C THR A 194 -8.02 -12.32 19.37
N ARG A 195 -7.50 -12.68 20.55
CA ARG A 195 -6.54 -13.80 20.69
C ARG A 195 -7.14 -15.12 20.24
N LEU A 196 -8.38 -15.42 20.62
CA LEU A 196 -9.08 -16.64 20.20
C LEU A 196 -9.26 -16.69 18.67
N ALA A 197 -9.60 -15.56 18.04
CA ALA A 197 -9.73 -15.46 16.58
C ALA A 197 -8.38 -15.70 15.87
N ALA A 198 -7.28 -15.16 16.42
CA ALA A 198 -5.94 -15.42 15.93
C ALA A 198 -5.56 -16.91 16.06
N ILE A 199 -5.81 -17.52 17.23
CA ILE A 199 -5.54 -18.96 17.45
C ILE A 199 -6.34 -19.84 16.49
N LYS A 200 -7.63 -19.55 16.27
CA LYS A 200 -8.46 -20.27 15.29
C LYS A 200 -7.89 -20.16 13.87
N THR A 201 -7.36 -18.99 13.53
CA THR A 201 -6.71 -18.76 12.22
C THR A 201 -5.44 -19.60 12.08
N ILE A 202 -4.59 -19.60 13.10
CA ILE A 202 -3.34 -20.37 13.14
C ILE A 202 -3.63 -21.87 13.08
N ASN A 203 -4.62 -22.36 13.82
CA ASN A 203 -5.01 -23.76 13.77
C ASN A 203 -5.51 -24.15 12.36
N GLY A 204 -6.29 -23.27 11.73
CA GLY A 204 -6.72 -23.46 10.34
C GLY A 204 -5.55 -23.53 9.34
N SER A 205 -4.49 -22.74 9.52
CA SER A 205 -3.30 -22.84 8.66
C SER A 205 -2.51 -24.13 8.93
N TYR A 206 -2.35 -24.55 10.18
CA TYR A 206 -1.70 -25.83 10.49
C TYR A 206 -2.43 -27.03 9.89
N GLN A 207 -3.76 -27.06 9.95
CA GLN A 207 -4.54 -28.13 9.31
C GLN A 207 -4.31 -28.18 7.80
N LYS A 208 -4.20 -27.03 7.12
CA LYS A 208 -3.86 -26.99 5.68
C LYS A 208 -2.45 -27.52 5.41
N ILE A 209 -1.47 -27.14 6.21
CA ILE A 209 -0.09 -27.64 6.09
C ILE A 209 -0.07 -29.16 6.25
N ILE A 210 -0.75 -29.70 7.27
CA ILE A 210 -0.84 -31.15 7.49
C ILE A 210 -1.49 -31.85 6.28
N ALA A 211 -2.53 -31.26 5.69
CA ALA A 211 -3.18 -31.82 4.51
C ALA A 211 -2.24 -31.87 3.29
N ILE A 212 -1.45 -30.82 3.07
CA ILE A 212 -0.43 -30.77 2.01
C ILE A 212 0.64 -31.84 2.26
N LEU A 213 1.17 -31.92 3.48
CA LEU A 213 2.20 -32.92 3.82
C LEU A 213 1.70 -34.36 3.63
N ARG A 214 0.43 -34.64 3.95
CA ARG A 214 -0.19 -35.94 3.69
C ARG A 214 -0.32 -36.22 2.20
N TYR A 215 -0.65 -35.21 1.40
CA TYR A 215 -0.70 -35.36 -0.05
C TYR A 215 0.69 -35.60 -0.65
N ASP A 216 1.71 -34.89 -0.16
CA ASP A 216 3.08 -35.07 -0.60
C ASP A 216 3.64 -36.45 -0.25
N ALA A 217 3.25 -37.01 0.92
CA ALA A 217 3.62 -38.37 1.32
C ALA A 217 3.21 -39.42 0.26
N ILE A 218 2.07 -39.22 -0.43
CA ILE A 218 1.59 -40.11 -1.49
C ILE A 218 2.54 -40.12 -2.70
N PHE A 219 3.30 -39.04 -2.94
CA PHE A 219 4.29 -39.02 -4.03
C PHE A 219 5.62 -39.66 -3.65
N TYR A 220 6.01 -39.60 -2.38
CA TYR A 220 7.27 -40.19 -1.93
C TYR A 220 7.21 -41.72 -1.86
N GLU A 221 6.07 -42.29 -1.49
CA GLU A 221 5.90 -43.74 -1.35
C GLU A 221 6.17 -44.52 -2.67
N PRO A 222 5.66 -44.10 -3.86
CA PRO A 222 6.04 -44.71 -5.13
C PRO A 222 7.53 -44.61 -5.48
N ILE A 223 8.18 -43.49 -5.12
CA ILE A 223 9.61 -43.28 -5.38
C ILE A 223 10.43 -44.26 -4.55
N LEU A 224 10.11 -44.37 -3.25
CA LEU A 224 10.77 -45.29 -2.34
C LEU A 224 10.57 -46.75 -2.79
N ASN A 225 9.34 -47.13 -3.14
CA ASN A 225 9.04 -48.47 -3.64
C ASN A 225 9.74 -48.81 -4.96
N SER A 226 9.98 -47.81 -5.83
CA SER A 226 10.78 -48.00 -7.05
C SER A 226 12.24 -48.23 -6.72
N LEU A 227 12.78 -47.45 -5.79
CA LEU A 227 14.18 -47.51 -5.39
C LEU A 227 14.49 -48.84 -4.68
N ASP A 228 13.57 -49.34 -3.84
CA ASP A 228 13.69 -50.66 -3.21
C ASP A 228 13.75 -51.80 -4.26
N LYS A 229 12.95 -51.70 -5.33
CA LYS A 229 13.00 -52.66 -6.43
C LYS A 229 14.32 -52.59 -7.18
N ASP A 230 14.81 -51.38 -7.47
CA ASP A 230 16.10 -51.19 -8.15
C ASP A 230 17.26 -51.77 -7.31
N ILE A 231 17.21 -51.61 -5.97
CA ILE A 231 18.19 -52.21 -5.06
C ILE A 231 18.15 -53.74 -5.14
N LEU A 232 16.96 -54.34 -5.12
CA LEU A 232 16.81 -55.79 -5.25
C LEU A 232 17.33 -56.30 -6.60
N ASP A 233 17.06 -55.58 -7.68
CA ASP A 233 17.57 -55.91 -9.01
C ASP A 233 19.10 -55.82 -9.05
N GLN A 234 19.70 -54.78 -8.47
CA GLN A 234 21.15 -54.67 -8.33
C GLN A 234 21.76 -55.82 -7.53
N GLU A 235 21.12 -56.22 -6.43
CA GLU A 235 21.55 -57.37 -5.64
C GLU A 235 21.54 -58.66 -6.48
N ASN A 236 20.48 -58.86 -7.27
CA ASN A 236 20.36 -60.01 -8.17
C ASN A 236 21.41 -59.99 -9.29
N PHE A 237 21.69 -58.82 -9.87
CA PHE A 237 22.76 -58.67 -10.86
C PHE A 237 24.13 -58.99 -10.26
N ILE A 238 24.43 -58.53 -9.05
CA ILE A 238 25.68 -58.84 -8.36
C ILE A 238 25.79 -60.35 -8.14
N LYS A 239 24.74 -61.00 -7.64
CA LYS A 239 24.71 -62.47 -7.47
C LYS A 239 24.93 -63.19 -8.79
N HIS A 240 24.33 -62.73 -9.88
CA HIS A 240 24.50 -63.31 -11.20
C HIS A 240 25.93 -63.15 -11.74
N ILE A 241 26.51 -61.96 -11.60
CA ILE A 241 27.92 -61.68 -11.97
C ILE A 241 28.85 -62.57 -11.16
N LEU A 242 28.62 -62.76 -9.87
CA LEU A 242 29.42 -63.65 -9.04
C LEU A 242 29.28 -65.11 -9.47
N HIS A 243 28.07 -65.54 -9.83
CA HIS A 243 27.82 -66.90 -10.33
C HIS A 243 28.53 -67.18 -11.66
N LEU A 244 28.57 -66.22 -12.59
CA LEU A 244 29.28 -66.34 -13.86
C LEU A 244 30.80 -66.13 -13.73
N GLY A 245 31.21 -65.21 -12.87
CA GLY A 245 32.59 -64.82 -12.65
C GLY A 245 33.38 -65.88 -11.88
N SER A 246 32.77 -66.57 -10.92
CA SER A 246 33.48 -67.58 -10.12
C SER A 246 34.03 -68.74 -10.97
N PRO A 247 33.26 -69.34 -11.91
CA PRO A 247 33.77 -70.34 -12.85
C PRO A 247 34.84 -69.78 -13.81
N ALA A 248 34.68 -68.55 -14.29
CA ALA A 248 35.64 -67.92 -15.19
C ALA A 248 36.98 -67.65 -14.47
N ILE A 249 36.93 -67.20 -13.22
CA ILE A 249 38.11 -67.01 -12.36
C ILE A 249 38.75 -68.36 -12.04
N ALA A 250 37.96 -69.39 -11.74
CA ALA A 250 38.48 -70.74 -11.52
C ALA A 250 39.19 -71.28 -12.76
N ARG A 251 38.58 -71.16 -13.95
CA ARG A 251 39.20 -71.53 -15.23
C ARG A 251 40.45 -70.72 -15.55
N PHE A 252 40.43 -69.41 -15.27
CA PHE A 252 41.61 -68.57 -15.42
C PHE A 252 42.73 -69.00 -14.48
N SER A 253 42.40 -69.34 -13.23
CA SER A 253 43.35 -69.86 -12.25
C SER A 253 43.96 -71.19 -12.72
N GLU A 254 43.14 -72.15 -13.16
CA GLU A 254 43.58 -73.43 -13.75
C GLU A 254 44.53 -73.20 -14.92
N LEU A 255 44.12 -72.39 -15.92
CA LEU A 255 44.96 -72.05 -17.06
C LEU A 255 46.26 -71.36 -16.61
N SER A 256 46.20 -70.46 -15.63
CA SER A 256 47.39 -69.78 -15.12
C SER A 256 48.37 -70.74 -14.46
N GLU A 257 47.87 -71.79 -13.80
CA GLU A 257 48.69 -72.87 -13.25
C GLU A 257 49.29 -73.76 -14.35
N ASP A 258 48.52 -74.09 -15.39
CA ASP A 258 48.98 -74.86 -16.57
C ASP A 258 50.03 -74.10 -17.40
N PHE A 259 49.89 -72.78 -17.52
CA PHE A 259 50.88 -71.93 -18.18
C PHE A 259 52.11 -71.65 -17.31
N ARG A 260 52.07 -71.92 -16.00
CA ARG A 260 53.19 -71.70 -15.08
C ARG A 260 54.41 -72.59 -15.37
N PRO A 261 54.29 -73.91 -15.60
CA PRO A 261 55.42 -74.74 -16.03
C PRO A 261 55.86 -74.40 -17.45
N ASN A 262 54.95 -74.08 -18.37
CA ASN A 262 55.32 -73.63 -19.71
C ASN A 262 56.09 -72.30 -19.68
N ALA A 263 55.71 -71.35 -18.82
CA ALA A 263 56.46 -70.12 -18.60
C ALA A 263 57.82 -70.39 -17.93
N ARG A 264 57.93 -71.39 -17.04
CA ARG A 264 59.22 -71.83 -16.47
C ARG A 264 60.11 -72.50 -17.51
N LEU A 265 59.55 -73.37 -18.35
CA LEU A 265 60.27 -74.05 -19.45
C LEU A 265 60.69 -73.04 -20.52
N SER A 266 59.81 -72.10 -20.88
CA SER A 266 60.13 -70.96 -21.74
C SER A 266 61.17 -70.04 -21.11
N ARG A 267 61.17 -69.82 -19.78
CA ARG A 267 62.25 -69.07 -19.10
C ARG A 267 63.56 -69.85 -19.05
N LEU A 268 63.52 -71.18 -18.94
CA LEU A 268 64.71 -72.04 -18.96
C LEU A 268 65.30 -72.13 -20.38
N SER A 269 64.46 -72.28 -21.41
CA SER A 269 64.90 -72.21 -22.80
C SER A 269 65.36 -70.81 -23.18
N PHE A 270 64.65 -69.77 -22.71
CA PHE A 270 65.06 -68.37 -22.86
C PHE A 270 66.36 -68.08 -22.10
N SER A 271 66.60 -68.66 -20.92
CA SER A 271 67.86 -68.50 -20.19
C SER A 271 69.04 -69.17 -20.92
N LYS A 272 68.81 -70.32 -21.55
CA LYS A 272 69.80 -71.00 -22.39
C LYS A 272 70.08 -70.22 -23.68
N SER A 273 69.07 -69.61 -24.30
CA SER A 273 69.29 -68.70 -25.43
C SER A 273 69.89 -67.37 -24.99
N ILE A 274 69.60 -66.86 -23.78
CA ILE A 274 70.27 -65.69 -23.19
C ILE A 274 71.74 -65.98 -22.92
N THR A 275 72.16 -67.19 -22.54
CA THR A 275 73.59 -67.47 -22.34
C THR A 275 74.36 -67.43 -23.68
N ILE A 276 73.69 -67.82 -24.78
CA ILE A 276 74.21 -67.78 -26.16
C ILE A 276 74.12 -66.35 -26.73
N ASP A 277 73.07 -65.61 -26.39
CA ASP A 277 72.85 -64.22 -26.79
C ASP A 277 73.61 -63.22 -25.90
N GLU A 278 74.07 -63.56 -24.68
CA GLU A 278 74.93 -62.71 -23.82
C GLU A 278 76.37 -62.67 -24.35
N GLU A 279 76.81 -63.74 -25.02
CA GLU A 279 78.05 -63.75 -25.81
C GLU A 279 77.91 -62.90 -27.09
N PHE A 280 76.71 -62.82 -27.68
CA PHE A 280 76.42 -61.96 -28.84
C PHE A 280 76.04 -60.51 -28.48
N SER A 281 75.51 -60.26 -27.27
CA SER A 281 74.95 -58.96 -26.82
C SER A 281 75.98 -58.03 -26.17
N LYS A 282 77.18 -58.52 -25.83
CA LYS A 282 78.34 -57.64 -25.60
C LYS A 282 78.75 -56.86 -26.85
N SER A 283 78.31 -57.30 -28.03
CA SER A 283 78.70 -56.76 -29.34
C SER A 283 77.66 -55.80 -29.95
N PHE A 284 76.42 -55.79 -29.45
CA PHE A 284 75.35 -54.94 -29.97
C PHE A 284 74.72 -54.11 -28.85
N GLU A 285 75.49 -53.12 -28.41
CA GLU A 285 75.01 -51.75 -28.37
C GLU A 285 73.60 -51.54 -27.79
N LYS A 286 73.52 -50.98 -26.59
CA LYS A 286 73.39 -49.50 -26.47
C LYS A 286 72.52 -48.89 -27.59
N LEU A 287 71.21 -49.16 -27.66
CA LEU A 287 70.27 -48.22 -28.30
C LEU A 287 68.80 -48.59 -28.00
N LYS A 288 68.12 -47.73 -27.21
CA LYS A 288 66.65 -47.50 -27.11
C LYS A 288 65.84 -47.94 -25.89
N GLY A 289 66.36 -48.68 -24.90
CA GLY A 289 65.54 -49.12 -23.76
C GLY A 289 65.28 -48.07 -22.65
N LYS A 290 66.21 -47.15 -22.38
CA LYS A 290 66.16 -46.27 -21.18
C LYS A 290 65.52 -44.89 -21.40
N ARG A 291 65.18 -44.51 -22.65
CA ARG A 291 64.60 -43.18 -22.97
C ARG A 291 63.06 -43.14 -22.93
N CYS A 292 62.36 -44.25 -23.18
CA CYS A 292 60.90 -44.27 -23.18
C CYS A 292 60.30 -44.23 -21.77
N LEU A 293 60.86 -45.01 -20.82
CA LEU A 293 60.34 -45.08 -19.45
C LEU A 293 60.44 -43.75 -18.71
N LYS A 294 61.60 -43.07 -18.78
CA LYS A 294 61.77 -41.73 -18.18
C LYS A 294 60.87 -40.65 -18.78
N ARG A 295 60.45 -40.81 -20.04
CA ARG A 295 59.59 -39.82 -20.72
C ARG A 295 58.12 -40.01 -20.33
N VAL A 296 57.70 -41.22 -20.00
CA VAL A 296 56.34 -41.50 -19.51
C VAL A 296 56.19 -40.99 -18.08
N GLU A 297 57.16 -41.26 -17.19
CA GLU A 297 57.15 -40.73 -15.81
C GLU A 297 57.12 -39.20 -15.78
N LEU A 298 57.92 -38.53 -16.61
CA LEU A 298 57.89 -37.06 -16.73
C LEU A 298 56.57 -36.51 -17.29
N LEU A 299 55.85 -37.30 -18.11
CA LEU A 299 54.54 -36.90 -18.64
C LEU A 299 53.45 -37.08 -17.60
N GLU A 300 53.51 -38.14 -16.77
CA GLU A 300 52.58 -38.34 -15.66
C GLU A 300 52.72 -37.25 -14.60
N GLU A 301 53.96 -36.91 -14.21
CA GLU A 301 54.23 -35.80 -13.30
C GLU A 301 53.76 -34.44 -13.87
N ALA A 302 53.89 -34.23 -15.18
CA ALA A 302 53.42 -33.02 -15.84
C ALA A 302 51.88 -32.92 -15.88
N ILE A 303 51.18 -34.05 -16.08
CA ILE A 303 49.71 -34.11 -16.05
C ILE A 303 49.21 -33.84 -14.62
N GLU A 304 49.81 -34.48 -13.61
CA GLU A 304 49.40 -34.29 -12.22
C GLU A 304 49.66 -32.84 -11.74
N ALA A 305 50.76 -32.22 -12.19
CA ALA A 305 51.02 -30.80 -11.93
C ALA A 305 49.98 -29.89 -12.61
N GLN A 306 49.55 -30.24 -13.81
CA GLN A 306 48.55 -29.48 -14.55
C GLN A 306 47.14 -29.62 -13.96
N ASP A 307 46.78 -30.80 -13.47
CA ASP A 307 45.52 -31.05 -12.76
C ASP A 307 45.47 -30.30 -11.43
N LYS A 308 46.58 -30.27 -10.67
CA LYS A 308 46.71 -29.44 -9.45
C LYS A 308 46.58 -27.95 -9.77
N TYR A 309 47.17 -27.48 -10.88
CA TYR A 309 47.05 -26.10 -11.32
C TYR A 309 45.60 -25.74 -11.70
N GLN A 310 44.89 -26.62 -12.41
CA GLN A 310 43.48 -26.44 -12.74
C GLN A 310 42.59 -26.44 -11.50
N ALA A 311 42.82 -27.34 -10.53
CA ALA A 311 42.10 -27.37 -9.27
C ALA A 311 42.28 -26.06 -8.49
N ASN A 312 43.51 -25.53 -8.43
CA ASN A 312 43.80 -24.24 -7.80
C ASN A 312 43.12 -23.07 -8.53
N ILE A 313 43.05 -23.07 -9.86
CA ILE A 313 42.30 -22.07 -10.62
C ILE A 313 40.80 -22.18 -10.34
N LEU A 314 40.23 -23.38 -10.30
CA LEU A 314 38.82 -23.58 -10.02
C LEU A 314 38.45 -23.14 -8.60
N ASP A 315 39.30 -23.40 -7.61
CA ASP A 315 39.10 -22.91 -6.25
C ASP A 315 39.24 -21.37 -6.17
N TYR A 316 40.26 -20.82 -6.85
CA TYR A 316 40.43 -19.38 -7.01
C TYR A 316 39.21 -18.72 -7.68
N MET A 317 38.63 -19.34 -8.70
CA MET A 317 37.42 -18.87 -9.38
C MET A 317 36.18 -19.00 -8.49
N LYS A 318 35.99 -20.11 -7.77
CA LYS A 318 34.84 -20.31 -6.87
C LYS A 318 34.81 -19.31 -5.72
N ASN A 319 35.97 -19.08 -5.08
CA ASN A 319 36.09 -18.14 -3.97
C ASN A 319 35.86 -16.69 -4.43
N ARG A 320 36.34 -16.34 -5.62
CA ARG A 320 36.22 -14.97 -6.16
C ARG A 320 34.91 -14.73 -6.90
N ALA A 321 34.26 -15.75 -7.47
CA ALA A 321 32.95 -15.63 -8.12
C ALA A 321 31.89 -15.10 -7.17
N LYS A 322 31.90 -15.56 -5.90
CA LYS A 322 31.04 -15.00 -4.84
C LYS A 322 31.31 -13.50 -4.63
N ALA A 323 32.57 -13.10 -4.59
CA ALA A 323 32.95 -11.69 -4.48
C ALA A 323 32.53 -10.88 -5.71
N PHE A 324 32.63 -11.43 -6.93
CA PHE A 324 32.18 -10.76 -8.16
C PHE A 324 30.66 -10.54 -8.19
N VAL A 325 29.87 -11.51 -7.71
CA VAL A 325 28.42 -11.35 -7.57
C VAL A 325 28.09 -10.24 -6.56
N LEU A 326 28.79 -10.22 -5.42
CA LEU A 326 28.64 -9.15 -4.42
C LEU A 326 29.05 -7.77 -4.98
N PHE A 327 30.17 -7.68 -5.70
CA PHE A 327 30.59 -6.44 -6.36
C PHE A 327 29.60 -5.98 -7.41
N ARG A 328 29.04 -6.90 -8.22
CA ARG A 328 28.02 -6.58 -9.22
C ARG A 328 26.76 -6.02 -8.55
N TYR A 329 26.29 -6.67 -7.49
CA TYR A 329 25.13 -6.22 -6.73
C TYR A 329 25.36 -4.87 -6.04
N ALA A 330 26.52 -4.68 -5.42
CA ALA A 330 26.87 -3.42 -4.76
C ALA A 330 26.97 -2.26 -5.75
N LEU A 331 27.62 -2.46 -6.91
CA LEU A 331 27.70 -1.46 -7.98
C LEU A 331 26.32 -1.14 -8.55
N TRP A 332 25.45 -2.16 -8.67
CA TRP A 332 24.07 -1.97 -9.13
C TRP A 332 23.27 -1.11 -8.14
N ASN A 333 23.39 -1.39 -6.85
CA ASN A 333 22.75 -0.59 -5.81
C ASN A 333 23.22 0.86 -5.82
N ILE A 334 24.53 1.11 -5.99
CA ILE A 334 25.06 2.47 -6.12
C ILE A 334 24.47 3.18 -7.33
N HIS A 335 24.41 2.50 -8.48
CA HIS A 335 23.82 3.06 -9.70
C HIS A 335 22.33 3.37 -9.55
N ASP A 336 21.58 2.52 -8.84
CA ASP A 336 20.14 2.66 -8.56
C ASP A 336 19.86 3.82 -7.59
N ILE A 337 20.62 3.91 -6.49
CA ILE A 337 20.54 5.05 -5.56
C ILE A 337 20.81 6.37 -6.29
N LEU A 338 21.73 6.36 -7.26
CA LEU A 338 22.09 7.51 -8.09
C LEU A 338 21.27 7.59 -9.38
N ARG A 339 20.07 6.98 -9.46
CA ARG A 339 19.21 7.00 -10.67
C ARG A 339 18.92 8.40 -11.19
N HIS A 340 18.73 9.37 -10.29
CA HIS A 340 18.35 10.73 -10.65
C HIS A 340 19.53 11.67 -10.89
N VAL A 341 20.77 11.18 -10.75
CA VAL A 341 21.99 11.94 -11.00
C VAL A 341 22.41 11.73 -12.45
N ALA A 342 22.49 12.82 -13.23
CA ALA A 342 22.60 12.83 -14.70
C ALA A 342 21.76 11.74 -15.39
N PRO A 343 20.42 11.84 -15.35
CA PRO A 343 19.59 10.94 -16.11
C PRO A 343 19.97 11.07 -17.59
N SER A 344 20.33 9.94 -18.21
CA SER A 344 20.37 9.85 -19.66
C SER A 344 18.98 10.24 -20.17
N ARG A 345 18.88 11.25 -21.03
CA ARG A 345 17.57 11.73 -21.52
C ARG A 345 16.90 10.62 -22.32
N GLY A 346 16.05 9.82 -21.67
CA GLY A 346 15.15 8.90 -22.35
C GLY A 346 14.18 9.69 -23.22
N ARG A 347 13.87 9.16 -24.42
CA ARG A 347 12.80 9.72 -25.25
C ARG A 347 11.47 9.57 -24.50
N PRO A 348 10.58 10.58 -24.51
CA PRO A 348 9.26 10.44 -23.92
C PRO A 348 8.54 9.26 -24.57
N ALA A 349 8.12 8.27 -23.78
CA ALA A 349 7.31 7.18 -24.28
C ALA A 349 5.89 7.71 -24.57
N PRO A 350 5.34 7.48 -25.78
CA PRO A 350 3.95 7.82 -26.06
C PRO A 350 3.02 6.94 -25.20
N TYR A 351 1.97 7.53 -24.65
CA TYR A 351 0.98 6.79 -23.88
C TYR A 351 0.30 5.72 -24.77
N PRO A 352 0.17 4.46 -24.30
CA PRO A 352 -0.42 3.40 -25.11
C PRO A 352 -1.90 3.61 -25.45
N ASN A 353 -2.63 4.44 -24.69
CA ASN A 353 -4.07 4.66 -24.87
C ASN A 353 -4.45 6.14 -24.87
N GLU A 354 -5.21 6.56 -25.89
CA GLU A 354 -5.71 7.95 -26.01
C GLU A 354 -6.74 8.32 -24.95
N TYR A 355 -7.43 7.35 -24.37
CA TYR A 355 -8.44 7.53 -23.32
C TYR A 355 -7.88 8.10 -22.00
N LEU A 356 -6.56 8.05 -21.80
CA LEU A 356 -5.88 8.65 -20.65
C LEU A 356 -5.51 10.13 -20.87
N LYS A 357 -5.82 10.72 -22.02
CA LYS A 357 -5.69 12.17 -22.30
C LYS A 357 -6.85 12.97 -21.68
N LEU A 358 -7.13 12.77 -20.39
CA LEU A 358 -8.12 13.59 -19.68
C LEU A 358 -7.49 14.95 -19.30
N PRO A 359 -8.11 16.09 -19.64
CA PRO A 359 -7.51 17.42 -19.44
C PRO A 359 -7.27 17.80 -17.97
N LEU A 360 -7.93 17.11 -17.03
CA LEU A 360 -7.80 17.30 -15.58
C LEU A 360 -6.83 16.31 -14.91
N LEU A 361 -6.39 15.28 -15.63
CA LEU A 361 -5.47 14.24 -15.15
C LEU A 361 -4.12 14.35 -15.88
N LYS A 362 -3.60 15.58 -16.02
CA LYS A 362 -2.26 15.80 -16.55
C LYS A 362 -1.23 15.38 -15.49
N PHE A 363 -0.81 14.12 -15.53
CA PHE A 363 0.29 13.60 -14.70
C PHE A 363 1.63 14.33 -14.94
N GLU A 364 1.71 15.15 -15.99
CA GLU A 364 2.82 16.08 -16.24
C GLU A 364 3.00 17.15 -15.14
N MET A 365 1.96 17.42 -14.34
CA MET A 365 2.03 18.38 -13.22
C MET A 365 2.61 17.78 -11.92
N LEU A 366 2.86 16.47 -11.89
CA LEU A 366 3.67 15.86 -10.85
C LEU A 366 5.13 15.95 -11.29
N THR A 367 5.88 16.89 -10.71
CA THR A 367 7.32 17.10 -10.94
C THR A 367 8.21 15.93 -10.48
N MET A 368 7.68 14.71 -10.38
CA MET A 368 8.48 13.50 -10.28
C MET A 368 8.70 12.93 -11.68
N ARG A 369 9.90 13.13 -12.21
CA ARG A 369 10.40 12.35 -13.34
C ARG A 369 10.61 10.91 -12.85
N ALA A 370 9.56 10.11 -12.90
CA ALA A 370 9.66 8.67 -12.67
C ALA A 370 10.45 8.07 -13.84
N VAL A 371 11.76 7.91 -13.64
CA VAL A 371 12.61 7.13 -14.55
C VAL A 371 12.38 5.67 -14.18
N PRO A 372 11.93 4.82 -15.12
CA PRO A 372 11.67 3.41 -14.84
C PRO A 372 12.96 2.71 -14.38
N PRO A 373 12.84 1.57 -13.67
CA PRO A 373 13.99 0.77 -13.35
C PRO A 373 14.78 0.36 -14.58
N GLU A 374 16.07 0.71 -14.64
CA GLU A 374 16.94 0.26 -15.72
C GLU A 374 17.11 -1.26 -15.61
N ALA A 375 17.17 -1.94 -16.74
CA ALA A 375 17.36 -3.39 -16.77
C ALA A 375 18.72 -3.75 -16.17
N PHE A 376 18.75 -4.80 -15.35
CA PHE A 376 19.95 -5.25 -14.66
C PHE A 376 21.10 -5.50 -15.66
N GLU A 377 22.15 -4.66 -15.62
CA GLU A 377 23.31 -4.80 -16.52
C GLU A 377 24.22 -5.93 -16.03
N ASP A 378 24.49 -6.90 -16.90
CA ASP A 378 25.36 -8.04 -16.57
C ASP A 378 26.87 -7.68 -16.60
N ASN A 379 27.25 -6.62 -17.30
CA ASN A 379 28.64 -6.21 -17.50
C ASN A 379 29.15 -5.32 -16.35
N ILE A 380 30.01 -5.87 -15.49
CA ILE A 380 30.57 -5.16 -14.33
C ILE A 380 31.37 -3.91 -14.75
N SER A 381 32.08 -3.96 -15.87
CA SER A 381 32.93 -2.87 -16.36
C SER A 381 32.13 -1.66 -16.85
N THR A 382 30.96 -1.87 -17.45
CA THR A 382 30.07 -0.78 -17.86
C THR A 382 29.41 -0.16 -16.64
N LEU A 383 28.93 -1.00 -15.72
CA LEU A 383 28.31 -0.58 -14.47
C LEU A 383 29.26 0.24 -13.60
N MET A 384 30.53 -0.18 -13.52
CA MET A 384 31.58 0.56 -12.79
C MET A 384 31.81 1.95 -13.41
N LYS A 385 31.93 2.06 -14.74
CA LYS A 385 32.09 3.36 -15.43
C LYS A 385 30.89 4.27 -15.23
N GLN A 386 29.67 3.73 -15.24
CA GLN A 386 28.44 4.50 -15.02
C GLN A 386 28.32 4.99 -13.58
N ALA A 387 28.57 4.12 -12.60
CA ALA A 387 28.59 4.48 -11.18
C ALA A 387 29.68 5.53 -10.88
N GLU A 388 30.88 5.36 -11.45
CA GLU A 388 31.98 6.32 -11.31
C GLU A 388 31.62 7.70 -11.89
N ARG A 389 31.02 7.75 -13.08
CA ARG A 389 30.57 9.01 -13.69
C ARG A 389 29.55 9.72 -12.80
N LYS A 390 28.52 9.01 -12.33
CA LYS A 390 27.47 9.57 -11.46
C LYS A 390 28.05 10.04 -10.12
N LEU A 391 28.93 9.26 -9.51
CA LEU A 391 29.59 9.64 -8.26
C LEU A 391 30.46 10.89 -8.45
N ARG A 392 31.22 10.99 -9.54
CA ARG A 392 32.01 12.19 -9.86
C ARG A 392 31.13 13.43 -9.93
N GLU A 393 29.97 13.34 -10.57
CA GLU A 393 29.04 14.47 -10.65
C GLU A 393 28.44 14.87 -9.31
N VAL A 394 28.04 13.89 -8.46
CA VAL A 394 27.59 14.18 -7.10
C VAL A 394 28.70 14.86 -6.30
N MET A 395 29.93 14.36 -6.40
CA MET A 395 31.07 14.93 -5.68
C MET A 395 31.35 16.35 -6.14
N ILE A 396 31.30 16.64 -7.44
CA ILE A 396 31.45 18.00 -7.98
C ILE A 396 30.35 18.91 -7.44
N ALA A 397 29.08 18.49 -7.48
CA ALA A 397 27.97 19.26 -6.93
C ALA A 397 28.12 19.52 -5.43
N PHE A 398 28.57 18.51 -4.67
CA PHE A 398 28.81 18.61 -3.23
C PHE A 398 29.94 19.60 -2.92
N TYR A 399 31.05 19.57 -3.65
CA TYR A 399 32.13 20.55 -3.50
C TYR A 399 31.69 21.98 -3.86
N GLN A 400 30.83 22.14 -4.87
CA GLN A 400 30.26 23.43 -5.25
C GLN A 400 29.34 24.02 -4.17
N LEU A 401 28.62 23.17 -3.43
CA LEU A 401 27.72 23.57 -2.35
C LEU A 401 28.43 24.08 -1.07
N ARG A 402 29.77 23.96 -0.97
CA ARG A 402 30.62 24.45 0.15
C ARG A 402 30.03 24.13 1.55
N VAL A 403 29.49 22.92 1.71
CA VAL A 403 28.80 22.50 2.94
C VAL A 403 29.80 22.39 4.09
N LYS A 404 29.50 23.03 5.24
CA LYS A 404 30.36 22.95 6.43
C LYS A 404 30.30 21.54 7.05
N PRO A 405 31.38 20.99 7.62
CA PRO A 405 31.40 19.63 8.18
C PRO A 405 30.33 19.40 9.26
N ASN A 406 29.97 20.44 10.02
CA ASN A 406 28.91 20.37 11.02
C ASN A 406 27.51 20.21 10.41
N GLN A 407 27.27 20.75 9.21
CA GLN A 407 26.00 20.59 8.49
C GLN A 407 25.87 19.17 7.90
N VAL A 408 26.98 18.59 7.45
CA VAL A 408 27.03 17.18 7.01
C VAL A 408 26.69 16.24 8.16
N SER A 409 27.24 16.51 9.35
CA SER A 409 26.98 15.70 10.55
C SER A 409 25.51 15.76 10.97
N ARG A 410 24.87 16.93 10.88
CA ARG A 410 23.42 17.09 11.13
C ARG A 410 22.57 16.39 10.07
N ALA A 411 22.85 16.62 8.79
CA ALA A 411 22.11 15.97 7.70
C ALA A 411 22.22 14.43 7.76
N ARG A 412 23.36 13.90 8.21
CA ARG A 412 23.54 12.46 8.44
C ARG A 412 22.68 11.96 9.60
N ALA A 413 22.63 12.70 10.71
CA ALA A 413 21.77 12.35 11.84
C ALA A 413 20.28 12.42 11.46
N ASP A 414 19.88 13.45 10.72
CA ASP A 414 18.52 13.63 10.22
C ASP A 414 18.14 12.48 9.29
N TYR A 415 18.98 12.15 8.31
CA TYR A 415 18.76 11.02 7.40
C TYR A 415 18.68 9.68 8.15
N GLN A 416 19.57 9.45 9.11
CA GLN A 416 19.57 8.22 9.92
C GLN A 416 18.27 8.09 10.71
N SER A 417 17.81 9.18 11.33
CA SER A 417 16.56 9.19 12.09
C SER A 417 15.34 8.95 11.19
N ASP A 418 15.32 9.55 10.00
CA ASP A 418 14.23 9.39 9.02
C ASP A 418 14.24 7.98 8.39
N TYR A 419 15.42 7.39 8.16
CA TYR A 419 15.56 6.02 7.69
C TYR A 419 15.05 5.00 8.72
N ILE A 420 15.43 5.15 9.99
CA ILE A 420 14.93 4.28 11.08
C ILE A 420 13.42 4.41 11.21
N TYR A 421 12.90 5.64 11.21
CA TYR A 421 11.46 5.91 11.25
C TYR A 421 10.71 5.25 10.09
N ARG A 422 11.23 5.33 8.86
CA ARG A 422 10.62 4.68 7.68
C ARG A 422 10.73 3.15 7.74
N GLN A 423 11.81 2.59 8.26
CA GLN A 423 11.93 1.14 8.46
C GLN A 423 10.95 0.63 9.53
N GLU A 424 10.78 1.37 10.63
CA GLU A 424 9.78 1.06 11.65
C GLU A 424 8.35 1.17 11.08
N LEU A 425 8.09 2.18 10.22
CA LEU A 425 6.82 2.32 9.52
C LEU A 425 6.57 1.15 8.57
N LEU A 426 7.54 0.74 7.74
CA LEU A 426 7.43 -0.42 6.85
C LEU A 426 7.27 -1.74 7.62
N ALA A 427 7.96 -1.90 8.76
CA ALA A 427 7.78 -3.04 9.66
C ALA A 427 6.39 -3.05 10.32
N SER A 428 5.81 -1.87 10.56
CA SER A 428 4.43 -1.75 11.05
C SER A 428 3.38 -2.02 9.97
N GLU A 429 3.62 -1.60 8.72
CA GLU A 429 2.74 -1.81 7.57
C GLU A 429 2.74 -3.27 7.08
N THR A 430 3.90 -3.94 7.08
CA THR A 430 4.01 -5.37 6.76
C THR A 430 3.34 -6.27 7.81
N ASN A 431 3.24 -5.81 9.06
CA ASN A 431 2.45 -6.47 10.10
C ASN A 431 0.97 -6.08 10.10
N SER A 432 0.55 -5.06 9.34
CA SER A 432 -0.83 -4.57 9.31
C SER A 432 -1.54 -4.68 7.96
N SER A 433 -0.88 -5.11 6.89
CA SER A 433 -1.43 -5.04 5.52
C SER A 433 -1.49 -6.38 4.82
N TRP A 434 -2.34 -7.29 5.31
CA TRP A 434 -3.18 -8.16 4.47
C TRP A 434 -4.41 -8.52 5.29
N THR A 435 -5.56 -7.92 4.99
CA THR A 435 -6.81 -8.47 5.55
C THR A 435 -7.03 -9.85 4.91
N LYS A 436 -7.55 -10.81 5.70
CA LYS A 436 -7.86 -12.17 5.23
C LYS A 436 -8.63 -12.20 3.90
N GLN A 437 -9.46 -11.18 3.65
CA GLN A 437 -10.21 -11.01 2.41
C GLN A 437 -9.32 -10.71 1.20
N GLU A 438 -8.33 -9.83 1.33
CA GLU A 438 -7.41 -9.46 0.24
C GLU A 438 -6.46 -10.59 -0.11
N PHE A 439 -6.06 -11.40 0.88
CA PHE A 439 -5.27 -12.61 0.64
C PHE A 439 -6.10 -13.67 -0.12
N ILE A 440 -7.38 -13.85 0.21
CA ILE A 440 -8.26 -14.79 -0.50
C ILE A 440 -8.52 -14.33 -1.94
N VAL A 441 -8.76 -13.04 -2.16
CA VAL A 441 -8.98 -12.48 -3.52
C VAL A 441 -7.69 -12.56 -4.36
N ALA A 442 -6.52 -12.28 -3.79
CA ALA A 442 -5.24 -12.44 -4.47
C ALA A 442 -4.88 -13.93 -4.70
N GLU A 443 -5.22 -14.82 -3.77
CA GLU A 443 -5.02 -16.28 -3.90
C GLU A 443 -5.97 -16.89 -4.94
N GLU A 444 -7.22 -16.41 -5.05
CA GLU A 444 -8.17 -16.81 -6.11
C GLU A 444 -7.78 -16.22 -7.49
N ALA A 445 -7.27 -14.99 -7.53
CA ALA A 445 -6.69 -14.41 -8.75
C ALA A 445 -5.38 -15.10 -9.18
N ALA A 446 -4.58 -15.57 -8.22
CA ALA A 446 -3.39 -16.38 -8.46
C ALA A 446 -3.75 -17.81 -8.91
N LYS A 447 -4.81 -18.41 -8.36
CA LYS A 447 -5.31 -19.75 -8.79
C LYS A 447 -5.94 -19.75 -10.18
N THR A 448 -6.54 -18.64 -10.60
CA THR A 448 -7.04 -18.47 -11.96
C THR A 448 -5.92 -18.23 -12.97
N THR A 449 -4.78 -17.67 -12.56
CA THR A 449 -3.58 -17.49 -13.40
C THR A 449 -2.57 -18.64 -13.31
N SER A 450 -2.68 -19.53 -12.31
CA SER A 450 -1.82 -20.71 -12.15
C SER A 450 -2.33 -21.96 -12.86
N ASN A 451 -3.23 -21.83 -13.83
CA ASN A 451 -3.66 -22.94 -14.69
C ASN A 451 -2.58 -23.28 -15.74
N VAL A 452 -1.32 -23.33 -15.31
CA VAL A 452 -0.21 -23.92 -16.07
C VAL A 452 -0.48 -25.42 -16.06
N PRO A 453 -0.84 -26.02 -17.21
CA PRO A 453 -1.26 -27.41 -17.23
C PRO A 453 -0.09 -28.30 -16.78
N ASN A 454 -0.37 -29.32 -15.97
CA ASN A 454 0.64 -30.29 -15.55
C ASN A 454 1.24 -30.97 -16.79
N ARG A 455 2.50 -31.40 -16.79
CA ARG A 455 3.21 -32.04 -17.93
C ARG A 455 2.39 -33.14 -18.63
N LYS A 456 1.60 -33.92 -17.87
CA LYS A 456 0.68 -34.93 -18.44
C LYS A 456 -0.47 -34.30 -19.23
N GLN A 457 -1.03 -33.19 -18.74
CA GLN A 457 -2.09 -32.42 -19.41
C GLN A 457 -1.55 -31.68 -20.64
N ILE A 458 -0.34 -31.11 -20.57
CA ILE A 458 0.33 -30.53 -21.75
C ILE A 458 0.52 -31.60 -22.82
N LYS A 459 1.05 -32.79 -22.45
CA LYS A 459 1.21 -33.90 -23.41
C LYS A 459 -0.12 -34.35 -24.02
N ALA A 460 -1.18 -34.45 -23.22
CA ALA A 460 -2.50 -34.83 -23.71
C ALA A 460 -3.10 -33.77 -24.65
N GLN A 461 -2.95 -32.48 -24.33
CA GLN A 461 -3.39 -31.38 -25.18
C GLN A 461 -2.57 -31.29 -26.47
N SER A 462 -1.24 -31.47 -26.40
CA SER A 462 -0.38 -31.50 -27.59
C SER A 462 -0.69 -32.69 -28.50
N ALA A 463 -0.92 -33.89 -27.93
CA ALA A 463 -1.32 -35.06 -28.71
C ALA A 463 -2.67 -34.85 -29.42
N LYS A 464 -3.65 -34.28 -28.70
CA LYS A 464 -4.97 -33.96 -29.26
C LYS A 464 -4.90 -32.91 -30.37
N PHE A 465 -4.04 -31.90 -30.22
CA PHE A 465 -3.83 -30.87 -31.25
C PHE A 465 -3.20 -31.46 -32.52
N VAL A 466 -2.24 -32.39 -32.38
CA VAL A 466 -1.61 -33.09 -33.51
C VAL A 466 -2.62 -33.98 -34.25
N GLU A 467 -3.49 -34.68 -33.52
CA GLU A 467 -4.57 -35.48 -34.13
C GLU A 467 -5.62 -34.60 -34.84
N GLU A 468 -5.94 -33.43 -34.29
CA GLU A 468 -6.86 -32.47 -34.92
C GLU A 468 -6.26 -31.80 -36.17
N THR A 469 -4.94 -31.59 -36.21
CA THR A 469 -4.25 -31.11 -37.42
C THR A 469 -4.16 -32.20 -38.49
N LEU A 470 -3.90 -33.45 -38.11
CA LEU A 470 -3.88 -34.57 -39.05
C LEU A 470 -5.24 -34.83 -39.70
N LYS A 471 -6.34 -34.60 -38.96
CA LYS A 471 -7.72 -34.70 -39.49
C LYS A 471 -8.17 -33.51 -40.33
N ARG A 472 -7.38 -32.42 -40.39
CA ARG A 472 -7.65 -31.27 -41.26
C ARG A 472 -6.87 -31.33 -42.58
N ASP A 473 -5.84 -32.16 -42.63
CA ASP A 473 -4.99 -32.38 -43.81
C ASP A 473 -5.40 -33.64 -44.61
N GLU A 474 -6.43 -34.37 -44.17
CA GLU A 474 -7.26 -35.31 -44.96
C GLU A 474 -8.55 -34.63 -45.40
#